data_AF-A0A2V7RXS6-F1
#
_entry.id   AF-A0A2V7RXS6-F1
#
_cell.length_a   1.000
_cell.length_b   1.000
_cell.length_c   1.000
_cell.angle_alpha   90.00
_cell.angle_beta   90.00
_cell.angle_gamma   90.00
#
_symmetry.space_group_name_H-M   'P 1'
#
loop_
_entity.id
_entity.type
_entity.pdbx_description
1 polymer ?
#
loop_
_entity_poly.entity_id
_entity_poly.type
_entity_poly.pdbx_seq_one_letter_code
_entity_poly.pdbx_strand_id
1 'polypeptide(L)'
;MDDAIRIPGTNIRFGLDPVIGLVPGLGDLLGGAASAYIILEAARAGASASILVRMAANVGIDTLIGALPVIGDLFDFAWKSNARNVRLLARHVDAPVETRRASTALLVAVLGTLALIAVGASVVAIYVIRRLIG
;
A
#
# COMPACT_ATOMS: atom_id res chain seq x y z
N MET A 1 29.93 -28.98 7.06
CA MET A 1 28.65 -29.41 7.67
C MET A 1 28.02 -28.13 8.18
N ASP A 2 27.25 -27.36 7.41
CA ASP A 2 26.34 -27.75 6.33
C ASP A 2 26.49 -26.88 5.08
N ASP A 3 26.36 -27.53 3.93
CA ASP A 3 26.67 -27.02 2.60
C ASP A 3 25.73 -25.89 2.19
N ALA A 4 26.28 -24.67 2.15
CA ALA A 4 25.72 -23.56 1.40
C ALA A 4 25.87 -23.83 -0.10
N ILE A 5 24.91 -24.57 -0.68
CA ILE A 5 24.83 -24.74 -2.13
C ILE A 5 24.38 -23.40 -2.75
N ARG A 6 25.36 -22.62 -3.19
CA ARG A 6 25.14 -21.47 -4.09
C ARG A 6 24.96 -22.00 -5.50
N ILE A 7 23.79 -21.80 -6.10
CA ILE A 7 23.62 -21.96 -7.54
C ILE A 7 24.27 -20.74 -8.21
N PRO A 8 25.27 -20.93 -9.11
CA PRO A 8 25.91 -19.81 -9.78
C PRO A 8 24.91 -19.15 -10.72
N GLY A 9 24.54 -17.89 -10.46
CA GLY A 9 23.65 -17.10 -11.32
C GLY A 9 22.44 -16.45 -10.64
N THR A 10 22.12 -16.81 -9.38
CA THR A 10 21.01 -16.18 -8.64
C THR A 10 21.40 -15.88 -7.19
N ASN A 11 21.07 -14.67 -6.73
CA ASN A 11 21.46 -14.14 -5.42
C ASN A 11 20.38 -14.41 -4.35
N ILE A 12 19.81 -15.62 -4.33
CA ILE A 12 18.71 -15.96 -3.42
C ILE A 12 19.29 -16.43 -2.09
N ARG A 13 19.18 -15.58 -1.07
CA ARG A 13 19.52 -15.91 0.32
C ARG A 13 18.34 -16.63 0.96
N PHE A 14 18.55 -17.85 1.42
CA PHE A 14 17.59 -18.58 2.25
C PHE A 14 17.55 -17.97 3.66
N GLY A 15 16.54 -17.16 3.93
CA GLY A 15 16.23 -16.71 5.28
C GLY A 15 14.88 -16.03 5.29
N LEU A 16 13.81 -16.72 5.71
CA LEU A 16 12.42 -16.24 5.91
C LEU A 16 11.71 -15.54 4.73
N ASP A 17 12.43 -14.94 3.78
CA ASP A 17 11.98 -14.35 2.52
C ASP A 17 11.09 -15.28 1.68
N PRO A 18 11.27 -16.62 1.65
CA PRO A 18 10.40 -17.47 0.86
C PRO A 18 8.97 -17.55 1.41
N VAL A 19 8.75 -17.38 2.73
CA VAL A 19 7.42 -17.55 3.33
C VAL A 19 6.49 -16.38 3.00
N ILE A 20 7.04 -15.17 2.95
CA ILE A 20 6.31 -13.97 2.53
C ILE A 20 6.10 -13.97 1.00
N GLY A 21 7.06 -14.49 0.23
CA GLY A 21 6.91 -14.69 -1.23
C GLY A 21 5.98 -15.85 -1.62
N LEU A 22 5.69 -16.78 -0.71
CA LEU A 22 4.83 -17.95 -0.95
C LEU A 22 3.33 -17.65 -0.86
N VAL A 23 2.94 -16.50 -0.29
CA VAL A 23 1.54 -16.05 -0.26
C VAL A 23 1.42 -14.78 -1.12
N PRO A 24 1.15 -14.93 -2.44
CA PRO A 24 0.84 -13.80 -3.30
C PRO A 24 -0.26 -12.95 -2.65
N GLY A 25 -0.02 -11.64 -2.52
CA GLY A 25 -0.97 -10.68 -1.97
C GLY A 25 -0.89 -10.46 -0.45
N LEU A 26 -0.03 -11.17 0.30
CA LEU A 26 0.12 -10.92 1.75
C LEU A 26 0.66 -9.52 2.03
N GLY A 27 1.61 -9.06 1.22
CA GLY A 27 2.16 -7.71 1.32
C GLY A 27 1.15 -6.61 0.99
N ASP A 28 0.31 -6.86 -0.01
CA ASP A 28 -0.77 -5.93 -0.39
C ASP A 28 -1.82 -5.82 0.72
N LEU A 29 -2.14 -6.92 1.40
CA LEU A 29 -3.05 -6.93 2.55
C LEU A 29 -2.50 -6.13 3.73
N LEU A 30 -1.22 -6.35 4.09
CA LEU A 30 -0.59 -5.63 5.20
C LEU A 30 -0.40 -4.15 4.88
N GLY A 31 0.02 -3.81 3.66
CA GLY A 31 0.18 -2.44 3.19
C GLY A 31 -1.16 -1.69 3.11
N GLY A 32 -2.20 -2.36 2.61
CA GLY A 32 -3.57 -1.84 2.55
C GLY A 32 -4.15 -1.58 3.95
N ALA A 33 -3.95 -2.51 4.88
CA ALA A 33 -4.39 -2.36 6.27
C ALA A 33 -3.70 -1.18 6.97
N ALA A 34 -2.38 -1.03 6.81
CA ALA A 34 -1.63 0.10 7.36
C ALA A 34 -2.11 1.45 6.78
N SER A 35 -2.35 1.50 5.47
CA SER A 35 -2.86 2.69 4.78
C SER A 35 -4.25 3.09 5.27
N ALA A 36 -5.14 2.11 5.41
CA ALA A 36 -6.49 2.31 5.92
C ALA A 36 -6.48 2.81 7.37
N TYR A 37 -5.62 2.25 8.22
CA TYR A 37 -5.45 2.68 9.60
C TYR A 37 -4.99 4.14 9.69
N ILE A 38 -3.99 4.56 8.90
CA ILE A 38 -3.50 5.95 8.89
C ILE A 38 -4.60 6.93 8.46
N ILE A 39 -5.42 6.56 7.46
CA ILE A 39 -6.55 7.38 7.00
C ILE A 39 -7.66 7.45 8.06
N LEU A 40 -7.95 6.34 8.74
CA LEU A 40 -8.91 6.29 9.84
C LEU A 40 -8.47 7.19 10.99
N GLU A 41 -7.19 7.12 11.37
CA GLU A 41 -6.64 7.93 12.45
C GLU A 41 -6.63 9.42 12.07
N ALA A 42 -6.31 9.77 10.82
CA ALA A 42 -6.45 11.13 10.31
C ALA A 42 -7.90 11.63 10.42
N ALA A 43 -8.88 10.81 10.06
CA ALA A 43 -10.28 11.18 10.17
C ALA A 43 -10.72 11.37 11.63
N ARG A 44 -10.26 10.50 12.54
CA ARG A 44 -10.50 10.63 14.00
C ARG A 44 -9.85 11.89 14.57
N ALA A 45 -8.67 12.25 14.08
CA ALA A 45 -7.98 13.50 14.41
C ALA A 45 -8.66 14.75 13.82
N GLY A 46 -9.78 14.59 13.10
CA GLY A 46 -10.55 15.71 12.56
C GLY A 46 -10.02 16.25 11.24
N ALA A 47 -9.18 15.49 10.53
CA ALA A 47 -8.67 15.90 9.23
C ALA A 47 -9.80 16.24 8.25
N SER A 48 -9.57 17.28 7.46
CA SER A 48 -10.58 17.73 6.50
C SER A 48 -10.75 16.81 5.31
N ALA A 49 -11.88 16.96 4.62
CA ALA A 49 -12.20 16.18 3.43
C ALA A 49 -11.07 16.23 2.36
N SER A 50 -10.47 17.40 2.17
CA SER A 50 -9.38 17.57 1.19
C SER A 50 -8.13 16.76 1.57
N ILE A 51 -7.83 16.69 2.87
CA ILE A 51 -6.69 15.94 3.41
C ILE A 51 -6.91 14.44 3.19
N LEU A 52 -8.09 13.90 3.56
CA LEU A 52 -8.39 12.48 3.37
C LEU A 52 -8.37 12.06 1.90
N VAL A 53 -8.88 12.90 0.99
CA VAL A 53 -8.84 12.62 -0.46
C VAL A 53 -7.40 12.62 -0.97
N ARG A 54 -6.55 13.55 -0.52
CA ARG A 54 -5.12 13.55 -0.87
C ARG A 54 -4.40 12.31 -0.35
N MET A 55 -4.73 11.88 0.86
CA MET A 55 -4.17 10.66 1.44
C MET A 55 -4.59 9.42 0.66
N ALA A 56 -5.86 9.35 0.26
CA ALA A 56 -6.39 8.29 -0.59
C ALA A 56 -5.71 8.26 -1.97
N ALA A 57 -5.51 9.43 -2.58
CA ALA A 57 -4.80 9.55 -3.86
C ALA A 57 -3.36 9.03 -3.77
N ASN A 58 -2.63 9.38 -2.69
CA ASN A 58 -1.27 8.87 -2.48
C ASN A 58 -1.23 7.34 -2.41
N VAL A 59 -2.17 6.73 -1.67
CA VAL A 59 -2.25 5.27 -1.54
C VAL A 59 -2.64 4.64 -2.88
N GLY A 60 -3.66 5.17 -3.56
CA GLY A 60 -4.11 4.65 -4.84
C GLY A 60 -3.02 4.68 -5.92
N ILE A 61 -2.25 5.79 -6.02
CA ILE A 61 -1.12 5.89 -6.95
C ILE A 61 -0.05 4.84 -6.62
N ASP A 62 0.33 4.71 -5.36
CA ASP A 62 1.35 3.74 -4.95
C ASP A 62 0.89 2.29 -5.17
N THR A 63 -0.39 1.96 -4.92
CA THR A 63 -0.97 0.64 -5.22
C THR A 63 -0.95 0.33 -6.72
N LEU A 64 -1.27 1.31 -7.58
CA LEU A 64 -1.22 1.13 -9.04
C LEU A 64 0.22 0.91 -9.54
N ILE A 65 1.20 1.58 -8.96
CA ILE A 65 2.62 1.39 -9.28
C ILE A 65 3.12 0.04 -8.78
N GLY A 66 2.75 -0.34 -7.54
CA GLY A 66 3.13 -1.61 -6.93
C GLY A 66 2.54 -2.85 -7.60
N ALA A 67 1.42 -2.70 -8.32
CA ALA A 67 0.80 -3.79 -9.10
C ALA A 67 1.65 -4.29 -10.28
N LEU A 68 2.74 -3.60 -10.63
CA LEU A 68 3.62 -3.98 -11.74
C LEU A 68 4.54 -5.14 -11.32
N PRO A 69 4.42 -6.33 -11.95
CA PRO A 69 5.08 -7.57 -11.51
C PRO A 69 6.62 -7.56 -11.64
N VAL A 70 7.19 -6.54 -12.31
CA VAL A 70 8.66 -6.36 -12.46
C VAL A 70 9.23 -5.45 -11.36
N ILE A 71 8.38 -4.72 -10.64
CA ILE A 71 8.77 -3.74 -9.60
C ILE A 71 8.49 -4.29 -8.19
N GLY A 72 8.01 -5.54 -8.10
CA GLY A 72 7.57 -6.19 -6.85
C GLY A 72 8.64 -6.34 -5.76
N ASP A 73 9.93 -6.25 -6.11
CA ASP A 73 11.03 -6.24 -5.13
C ASP A 73 11.05 -4.96 -4.26
N LEU A 74 10.19 -3.98 -4.56
CA LEU A 74 10.15 -2.66 -3.93
C LEU A 74 8.97 -2.48 -2.96
N PHE A 75 8.87 -3.34 -1.95
CA PHE A 75 7.96 -3.18 -0.80
C PHE A 75 8.06 -1.78 -0.13
N ASP A 76 9.15 -1.05 -0.40
CA ASP A 76 9.40 0.34 -0.02
C ASP A 76 8.33 1.35 -0.50
N PHE A 77 7.57 1.06 -1.55
CA PHE A 77 6.56 2.01 -2.06
C PHE A 77 5.40 2.22 -1.07
N ALA A 78 4.88 1.16 -0.44
CA ALA A 78 3.81 1.28 0.54
C ALA A 78 4.26 2.10 1.77
N TRP A 79 5.52 1.94 2.17
CA TRP A 79 6.11 2.76 3.23
C TRP A 79 6.19 4.25 2.84
N LYS A 80 6.41 4.55 1.56
CA LYS A 80 6.54 5.91 1.02
C LYS A 80 5.22 6.69 1.01
N SER A 81 4.09 6.09 0.58
CA SER A 81 2.75 6.71 0.68
C SER A 81 2.34 6.93 2.13
N ASN A 82 2.52 5.93 2.99
CA ASN A 82 2.19 6.04 4.41
C ASN A 82 2.98 7.16 5.08
N ALA A 83 4.28 7.27 4.83
CA ALA A 83 5.10 8.37 5.33
C ALA A 83 4.66 9.75 4.77
N ARG A 84 4.23 9.83 3.50
CA ARG A 84 3.67 11.07 2.92
C ARG A 84 2.37 11.47 3.60
N ASN A 85 1.50 10.49 3.89
CA ASN A 85 0.22 10.69 4.54
C ASN A 85 0.37 11.16 5.99
N VAL A 86 1.28 10.54 6.74
CA VAL A 86 1.62 10.99 8.10
C VAL A 86 2.15 12.43 8.08
N ARG A 87 3.05 12.78 7.17
CA ARG A 87 3.54 14.18 7.01
C ARG A 87 2.44 15.16 6.60
N LEU A 88 1.47 14.70 5.85
CA LEU A 88 0.35 15.52 5.40
C LEU A 88 -0.63 15.78 6.55
N LEU A 89 -0.85 14.77 7.40
CA LEU A 89 -1.61 14.91 8.64
C LEU A 89 -0.90 15.81 9.65
N ALA A 90 0.40 15.62 9.89
CA ALA A 90 1.19 16.44 10.81
C ALA A 90 1.09 17.94 10.47
N ARG A 91 1.26 18.30 9.19
CA ARG A 91 1.10 19.68 8.71
C ARG A 91 -0.30 20.24 8.92
N HIS A 92 -1.33 19.39 8.85
CA HIS A 92 -2.71 19.82 9.07
C HIS A 92 -2.99 20.10 10.56
N VAL A 93 -2.38 19.31 11.46
CA VAL A 93 -2.46 19.55 12.91
C VAL A 93 -1.71 20.83 13.28
N ASP A 94 -0.52 21.06 12.71
CA ASP A 94 0.30 22.24 13.01
C ASP A 94 -0.29 23.54 12.43
N ALA A 95 -0.99 23.46 11.29
CA ALA A 95 -1.61 24.60 10.61
C ALA A 95 -2.99 24.21 10.03
N PRO A 96 -4.05 24.20 10.87
CA PRO A 96 -5.38 23.80 10.43
C PRO A 96 -5.95 24.84 9.47
N VAL A 97 -6.05 24.48 8.19
CA VAL A 97 -6.79 25.28 7.21
C VAL A 97 -8.28 25.05 7.43
N GLU A 98 -9.05 26.12 7.63
CA GLU A 98 -10.53 26.14 7.70
C GLU A 98 -11.13 25.37 6.51
N THR A 99 -11.38 24.08 6.68
CA THR A 99 -11.89 23.19 5.64
C THR A 99 -12.95 22.29 6.25
N ARG A 100 -14.04 22.01 5.51
CA ARG A 100 -15.16 21.22 6.03
C ARG A 100 -14.64 19.89 6.59
N ARG A 101 -15.02 19.58 7.85
CA ARG A 101 -14.79 18.27 8.47
C ARG A 101 -15.26 17.18 7.51
N ALA A 102 -14.45 16.15 7.36
CA ALA A 102 -14.83 14.98 6.59
C ALA A 102 -16.10 14.35 7.18
N SER A 103 -17.06 14.00 6.33
CA SER A 103 -18.21 13.21 6.73
C SER A 103 -17.84 11.73 6.79
N THR A 104 -18.52 10.95 7.63
CA THR A 104 -18.36 9.50 7.67
C THR A 104 -18.58 8.86 6.30
N ALA A 105 -19.49 9.41 5.49
CA ALA A 105 -19.73 8.97 4.12
C ALA A 105 -18.49 9.14 3.23
N LEU A 106 -17.75 10.24 3.37
CA LEU A 106 -16.50 10.44 2.63
C LEU A 106 -15.45 9.42 3.05
N LEU A 107 -15.33 9.15 4.36
CA LEU A 107 -14.39 8.15 4.85
C LEU A 107 -14.70 6.75 4.31
N VAL A 108 -15.97 6.36 4.34
CA VAL A 108 -16.43 5.07 3.78
C VAL A 108 -16.19 5.03 2.27
N ALA A 109 -16.48 6.11 1.54
CA ALA A 109 -16.21 6.20 0.12
C ALA A 109 -14.71 6.06 -0.18
N VAL A 110 -13.85 6.76 0.57
CA VAL A 110 -12.39 6.68 0.43
C VAL A 110 -11.87 5.27 0.67
N LEU A 111 -12.27 4.65 1.78
CA LEU A 111 -11.85 3.28 2.10
C LEU A 111 -12.38 2.27 1.07
N GLY A 112 -13.62 2.44 0.61
CA GLY A 112 -14.21 1.62 -0.45
C GLY A 112 -13.46 1.75 -1.77
N THR A 113 -13.11 2.97 -2.19
CA THR A 113 -12.30 3.20 -3.40
C THR A 113 -10.93 2.55 -3.29
N LEU A 114 -10.26 2.67 -2.14
CA LEU A 114 -8.95 2.02 -1.92
C LEU A 114 -9.05 0.49 -1.96
N ALA A 115 -10.09 -0.09 -1.36
CA ALA A 115 -10.32 -1.52 -1.41
C ALA A 115 -10.52 -2.01 -2.85
N LEU A 116 -11.30 -1.28 -3.66
CA LEU A 116 -11.51 -1.61 -5.08
C LEU A 116 -10.21 -1.55 -5.88
N ILE A 117 -9.38 -0.53 -5.67
CA ILE A 117 -8.07 -0.41 -6.34
C ILE A 117 -7.16 -1.57 -5.95
N ALA A 118 -7.09 -1.93 -4.67
CA ALA A 118 -6.26 -3.04 -4.19
C ALA A 118 -6.71 -4.39 -4.77
N VAL A 119 -8.01 -4.65 -4.80
CA VAL A 119 -8.57 -5.88 -5.41
C VAL A 119 -8.28 -5.91 -6.91
N GLY A 120 -8.52 -4.80 -7.63
CA GLY A 120 -8.25 -4.70 -9.06
C GLY A 120 -6.76 -4.92 -9.38
N ALA A 121 -5.87 -4.27 -8.64
CA ALA A 121 -4.42 -4.46 -8.75
C ALA A 121 -4.01 -5.92 -8.53
N SER A 122 -4.55 -6.57 -7.50
CA SER A 122 -4.28 -7.98 -7.20
C SER A 122 -4.75 -8.90 -8.33
N VAL A 123 -5.96 -8.68 -8.86
CA VAL A 123 -6.51 -9.46 -9.98
C VAL A 123 -5.66 -9.29 -11.24
N VAL A 124 -5.26 -8.07 -11.57
CA VAL A 124 -4.40 -7.78 -12.73
C VAL A 124 -3.04 -8.44 -12.55
N ALA A 125 -2.41 -8.33 -11.38
CA ALA A 125 -1.14 -8.97 -11.09
C ALA A 125 -1.24 -10.50 -11.27
N ILE A 126 -2.27 -11.14 -10.71
CA ILE A 126 -2.52 -12.58 -10.87
C ILE A 126 -2.73 -12.94 -12.34
N TYR A 127 -3.51 -12.16 -13.09
CA TYR A 127 -3.76 -12.40 -14.51
C TYR A 127 -2.48 -12.32 -15.34
N VAL A 128 -1.65 -11.29 -15.11
CA VAL A 128 -0.37 -11.12 -15.82
C VAL A 128 0.60 -12.25 -15.49
N ILE A 129 0.73 -12.63 -14.22
CA ILE A 129 1.56 -13.76 -13.80
C ILE A 129 1.11 -15.05 -14.48
N ARG A 130 -0.20 -15.33 -14.50
CA ARG A 130 -0.75 -16.52 -15.18
C ARG A 130 -0.45 -16.54 -16.68
N ARG A 131 -0.48 -15.38 -17.34
CA ARG A 131 -0.17 -15.26 -18.78
C ARG A 131 1.33 -15.37 -19.10
N LEU A 132 2.21 -15.09 -18.14
CA LEU A 132 3.66 -15.20 -18.32
C LEU A 132 4.18 -16.63 -18.06
N ILE A 133 3.48 -17.39 -17.20
CA ILE A 133 3.85 -18.75 -16.81
C ILE A 133 3.16 -19.82 -17.70
N GLY A 134 2.20 -19.43 -18.55
CA GLY A 134 1.47 -20.31 -19.46
C GLY A 134 1.07 -19.64 -20.77
#